data_AF-A0A9E4UID1-F1
#
_entry.id   AF-A0A9E4UID1-F1
#
_cell.length_a   1.000
_cell.length_b   1.000
_cell.length_c   1.000
_cell.angle_alpha   90.00
_cell.angle_beta   90.00
_cell.angle_gamma   90.00
#
_symmetry.space_group_name_H-M   'P 1'
#
loop_
_entity.id
_entity.type
_entity.pdbx_description
1 polymer ?
#
loop_
_entity_poly.entity_id
_entity_poly.type
_entity_poly.pdbx_seq_one_letter_code
_entity_poly.pdbx_strand_id
1 'polypeptide(L)'
;MLPISLTLRNFLSYRDAAPTLRLEDVHLVCLCGPNGHGKSALLDAITWVLWGNARGLRGRHGPLLHHGQEEMLVELEFDVRDERYRVTRRYSQARRTPQSSLELAVRSGEEYQPITGDTIDQTQAQINRIINMDYDTFVNSAFLVQGRADQFTMSTPSQRKEVLSRVLGLGLYDRLEERAKLRSREIQGSLSSAASTLDALRERVAQADGLREELAEADVALAAAQEAAESTTERLGLARGRVEALERRRDEAAGLDEQARRAAARRLEATADAETIERRVGEWQAALDDAVGIEAGIALLERAREAYRGVSTAAQQVARLQGELAPLDQAVTRARAGLESDAAAQQHHIEKELSPRADALPAIELRLGAVAREIEALDVASADAEKAREEHRRLSLEARALEQANAVLEDQGKETKAKLDLLDHGHEAGVPCPLCGTALGEESLERIQAGYREEIEEQRTRFGEQQSRVKTLDKQAGDLEGLATKARQTLDAGRRELDAERVTLDLRLDEARRAAGQIEEARRVLAETEAGLASGAYAVDEQAAAQGLRASIAALAFDAHAVEAAERQVAELLPW
;
A
#
# COMPACT_ATOMS: atom_id res chain seq x y z
N MET A 1 -12.84 73.28 -14.16
CA MET A 1 -12.29 73.35 -15.52
C MET A 1 -12.70 74.68 -16.12
N LEU A 2 -11.75 75.42 -16.68
CA LEU A 2 -11.97 76.72 -17.32
C LEU A 2 -11.48 76.67 -18.77
N PRO A 3 -12.33 76.87 -19.79
CA PRO A 3 -11.92 76.80 -21.19
C PRO A 3 -11.11 78.05 -21.59
N ILE A 4 -10.01 77.84 -22.33
CA ILE A 4 -9.04 78.88 -22.74
C ILE A 4 -9.15 79.17 -24.23
N SER A 5 -9.21 78.14 -25.06
CA SER A 5 -9.43 78.29 -26.50
C SER A 5 -10.12 77.10 -27.11
N LEU A 6 -10.97 77.34 -28.10
CA LEU A 6 -11.69 76.32 -28.85
C LEU A 6 -11.43 76.47 -30.36
N THR A 7 -10.88 75.43 -30.97
CA THR A 7 -10.63 75.34 -32.41
C THR A 7 -11.51 74.24 -33.02
N LEU A 8 -12.15 74.54 -34.15
CA LEU A 8 -13.13 73.67 -34.80
C LEU A 8 -12.81 73.55 -36.28
N ARG A 9 -12.89 72.34 -36.84
CA ARG A 9 -12.85 72.10 -38.29
C ARG A 9 -13.96 71.14 -38.68
N ASN A 10 -14.75 71.53 -39.68
CA ASN A 10 -15.84 70.74 -40.26
C ASN A 10 -16.83 70.15 -39.23
N PHE A 11 -17.11 70.89 -38.16
CA PHE A 11 -18.01 70.48 -37.08
C PHE A 11 -19.34 71.24 -37.18
N LEU A 12 -20.44 70.51 -37.42
CA LEU A 12 -21.79 71.05 -37.59
C LEU A 12 -21.84 72.22 -38.59
N SER A 13 -22.13 73.44 -38.15
CA SER A 13 -22.21 74.64 -39.01
C SER A 13 -20.85 75.27 -39.31
N TYR A 14 -19.77 74.84 -38.64
CA TYR A 14 -18.42 75.40 -38.77
C TYR A 14 -17.61 74.62 -39.81
N ARG A 15 -17.10 75.34 -40.81
CA ARG A 15 -16.20 74.81 -41.87
C ARG A 15 -14.74 74.95 -41.45
N ASP A 16 -13.83 74.37 -42.24
CA ASP A 16 -12.37 74.38 -41.98
C ASP A 16 -11.77 75.77 -41.70
N ALA A 17 -12.31 76.84 -42.29
CA ALA A 17 -11.83 78.22 -42.09
C ALA A 17 -12.41 78.94 -40.85
N ALA A 18 -12.99 78.22 -39.88
CA ALA A 18 -13.51 78.85 -38.67
C ALA A 18 -12.37 79.42 -37.80
N PRO A 19 -12.44 80.68 -37.32
CA PRO A 19 -11.42 81.24 -36.45
C PRO A 19 -11.44 80.56 -35.07
N THR A 20 -10.27 80.39 -34.46
CA THR A 20 -10.16 79.91 -33.07
C THR A 20 -10.84 80.88 -32.11
N LEU A 21 -11.78 80.37 -31.33
CA LEU A 21 -12.44 81.13 -30.28
C LEU A 21 -11.51 81.22 -29.07
N ARG A 22 -11.02 82.41 -28.75
CA ARG A 22 -10.23 82.66 -27.53
C ARG A 22 -11.16 83.05 -26.39
N LEU A 23 -11.07 82.31 -25.29
CA LEU A 23 -11.87 82.44 -24.07
C LEU A 23 -11.00 82.80 -22.85
N GLU A 24 -9.68 82.93 -23.05
CA GLU A 24 -8.73 83.39 -22.03
C GLU A 24 -9.15 84.76 -21.48
N ASP A 25 -9.14 84.89 -20.15
CA ASP A 25 -9.57 86.07 -19.39
C ASP A 25 -11.04 86.50 -19.57
N VAL A 26 -11.88 85.64 -20.16
CA VAL A 26 -13.31 85.93 -20.33
C VAL A 26 -14.16 85.26 -19.26
N HIS A 27 -14.74 86.06 -18.36
CA HIS A 27 -15.58 85.56 -17.27
C HIS A 27 -17.06 85.40 -17.64
N LEU A 28 -17.56 86.18 -18.59
CA LEU A 28 -18.95 86.12 -19.06
C LEU A 28 -19.02 86.38 -20.56
N VAL A 29 -19.61 85.45 -21.30
CA VAL A 29 -19.84 85.56 -22.76
C VAL A 29 -21.31 85.41 -23.06
N CYS A 30 -21.85 86.30 -23.90
CA CYS A 30 -23.18 86.14 -24.48
C CYS A 30 -23.07 85.86 -25.98
N LEU A 31 -23.59 84.71 -26.44
CA LEU A 31 -23.55 84.29 -27.84
C LEU A 31 -24.84 84.71 -28.60
N CYS A 32 -24.88 85.95 -29.10
CA CYS A 32 -26.04 86.54 -29.78
C CYS A 32 -26.09 86.31 -31.31
N GLY A 33 -27.30 86.38 -31.92
CA GLY A 33 -27.54 86.07 -33.35
C GLY A 33 -28.73 85.12 -33.63
N PRO A 34 -29.10 84.84 -34.89
CA PRO A 34 -30.30 84.06 -35.23
C PRO A 34 -30.20 82.57 -34.89
N ASN A 35 -31.35 81.90 -34.79
CA ASN A 35 -31.41 80.45 -34.66
C ASN A 35 -30.78 79.78 -35.89
N GLY A 36 -30.03 78.69 -35.68
CA GLY A 36 -29.35 77.96 -36.76
C GLY A 36 -27.94 78.47 -37.11
N HIS A 37 -27.47 79.58 -36.53
CA HIS A 37 -26.12 80.12 -36.78
C HIS A 37 -24.99 79.43 -35.98
N GLY A 38 -25.23 78.26 -35.39
CA GLY A 38 -24.16 77.46 -34.77
C GLY A 38 -23.84 77.75 -33.30
N LYS A 39 -24.61 78.58 -32.58
CA LYS A 39 -24.35 78.89 -31.16
C LYS A 39 -24.25 77.64 -30.28
N SER A 40 -25.24 76.76 -30.38
CA SER A 40 -25.29 75.51 -29.62
C SER A 40 -24.18 74.56 -30.07
N ALA A 41 -23.74 74.65 -31.33
CA ALA A 41 -22.65 73.84 -31.86
C ALA A 41 -21.29 74.12 -31.18
N LEU A 42 -21.05 75.35 -30.68
CA LEU A 42 -19.86 75.65 -29.89
C LEU A 42 -19.83 74.86 -28.57
N LEU A 43 -20.98 74.79 -27.88
CA LEU A 43 -21.13 74.06 -26.62
C LEU A 43 -21.10 72.54 -26.84
N ASP A 44 -21.74 72.08 -27.93
CA ASP A 44 -21.67 70.69 -28.40
C ASP A 44 -20.22 70.28 -28.68
N ALA A 45 -19.39 71.17 -29.23
CA ALA A 45 -17.99 70.86 -29.51
C ALA A 45 -17.18 70.63 -28.23
N ILE A 46 -17.41 71.43 -27.18
CA ILE A 46 -16.75 71.27 -25.87
C ILE A 46 -17.12 69.91 -25.24
N THR A 47 -18.40 69.54 -25.27
CA THR A 47 -18.83 68.23 -24.73
C THR A 47 -18.31 67.07 -25.57
N TRP A 48 -18.27 67.22 -26.89
CA TRP A 48 -17.76 66.19 -27.80
C TRP A 48 -16.25 65.97 -27.66
N VAL A 49 -15.43 67.02 -27.58
CA VAL A 49 -13.97 66.85 -27.47
C VAL A 49 -13.58 66.15 -26.16
N LEU A 50 -14.24 66.50 -25.05
CA LEU A 50 -13.95 65.96 -23.73
C LEU A 50 -14.45 64.52 -23.52
N TRP A 51 -15.68 64.21 -23.96
CA TRP A 51 -16.31 62.91 -23.66
C TRP A 51 -16.76 62.11 -24.88
N GLY A 52 -16.50 62.59 -26.10
CA GLY A 52 -16.96 61.95 -27.34
C GLY A 52 -18.47 61.97 -27.52
N ASN A 53 -19.18 62.82 -26.78
CA ASN A 53 -20.63 62.86 -26.74
C ASN A 53 -21.13 64.31 -26.86
N ALA A 54 -22.01 64.54 -27.84
CA ALA A 54 -22.74 65.80 -28.01
C ALA A 54 -24.18 65.50 -28.41
N ARG A 55 -25.13 66.34 -27.96
CA ARG A 55 -26.58 66.16 -28.20
C ARG A 55 -27.14 64.78 -27.86
N GLY A 56 -26.53 64.06 -26.91
CA GLY A 56 -26.93 62.69 -26.56
C GLY A 56 -26.54 61.62 -27.60
N LEU A 57 -25.75 61.97 -28.62
CA LEU A 57 -25.24 61.06 -29.65
C LEU A 57 -23.93 60.38 -29.19
N ARG A 58 -24.01 59.53 -28.16
CA ARG A 58 -22.85 58.71 -27.72
C ARG A 58 -22.42 57.76 -28.84
N GLY A 59 -21.14 57.82 -29.23
CA GLY A 59 -20.54 56.94 -30.23
C GLY A 59 -21.02 57.14 -31.69
N ARG A 60 -21.99 58.03 -31.94
CA ARG A 60 -22.50 58.35 -33.28
C ARG A 60 -21.96 59.69 -33.75
N HIS A 61 -20.75 59.69 -34.30
CA HIS A 61 -20.03 60.90 -34.70
C HIS A 61 -20.42 61.45 -36.08
N GLY A 62 -20.90 60.60 -37.00
CA GLY A 62 -21.29 60.98 -38.37
C GLY A 62 -22.25 62.18 -38.48
N PRO A 63 -23.32 62.26 -37.65
CA PRO A 63 -24.24 63.41 -37.67
C PRO A 63 -23.64 64.76 -37.21
N LEU A 64 -22.46 64.75 -36.58
CA LEU A 64 -21.75 65.95 -36.13
C LEU A 64 -20.82 66.53 -37.21
N LEU A 65 -20.50 65.73 -38.24
CA LEU A 65 -19.65 66.11 -39.35
C LEU A 65 -20.40 67.06 -40.30
N HIS A 66 -19.74 68.13 -40.74
CA HIS A 66 -20.31 69.05 -41.71
C HIS A 66 -20.67 68.33 -43.02
N HIS A 67 -21.83 68.66 -43.59
CA HIS A 67 -22.32 68.01 -44.79
C HIS A 67 -21.32 68.17 -45.97
N GLY A 68 -20.99 67.06 -46.62
CA GLY A 68 -20.03 67.04 -47.74
C GLY A 68 -18.56 67.05 -47.33
N GLN A 69 -18.23 66.85 -46.06
CA GLN A 69 -16.86 66.68 -45.57
C GLN A 69 -16.62 65.23 -45.12
N GLU A 70 -15.35 64.83 -45.07
CA GLU A 70 -14.95 63.46 -44.69
C GLU A 70 -14.28 63.40 -43.32
N GLU A 71 -13.80 64.53 -42.79
CA GLU A 71 -13.08 64.61 -41.51
C GLU A 71 -13.52 65.83 -40.70
N MET A 72 -13.59 65.67 -39.38
CA MET A 72 -13.79 66.75 -38.41
C MET A 72 -12.78 66.69 -37.27
N LEU A 73 -12.47 67.87 -36.71
CA LEU A 73 -11.55 68.05 -35.61
C LEU A 73 -12.09 69.09 -34.64
N VAL A 74 -11.99 68.78 -33.35
CA VAL A 74 -12.19 69.76 -32.29
C VAL A 74 -10.98 69.69 -31.36
N GLU A 75 -10.42 70.86 -31.06
CA GLU A 75 -9.35 71.04 -30.09
C GLU A 75 -9.81 72.03 -29.03
N LEU A 76 -9.63 71.66 -27.77
CA LEU A 76 -9.96 72.50 -26.63
C LEU A 76 -8.75 72.60 -25.71
N GLU A 77 -8.38 73.83 -25.39
CA GLU A 77 -7.47 74.13 -24.29
C GLU A 77 -8.26 74.56 -23.07
N PHE A 78 -7.88 74.06 -21.90
CA PHE A 78 -8.56 74.39 -20.65
C PHE A 78 -7.63 74.28 -19.45
N ASP A 79 -7.94 75.02 -18.38
CA ASP A 79 -7.21 74.99 -17.12
C ASP A 79 -7.99 74.19 -16.06
N VAL A 80 -7.28 73.33 -15.33
CA VAL A 80 -7.78 72.59 -14.15
C VAL A 80 -6.70 72.59 -13.08
N ARG A 81 -7.04 73.06 -11.86
CA ARG A 81 -6.12 73.06 -10.70
C ARG A 81 -4.74 73.66 -11.05
N ASP A 82 -4.75 74.82 -11.70
CA ASP A 82 -3.57 75.59 -12.12
C ASP A 82 -2.68 74.95 -13.20
N GLU A 83 -3.13 73.86 -13.83
CA GLU A 83 -2.47 73.26 -14.99
C GLU A 83 -3.29 73.42 -16.26
N ARG A 84 -2.61 73.71 -17.38
CA ARG A 84 -3.22 73.87 -18.71
C ARG A 84 -3.13 72.58 -19.50
N TYR A 85 -4.27 72.12 -20.00
CA TYR A 85 -4.40 70.92 -20.81
C TYR A 85 -4.90 71.25 -22.21
N ARG A 86 -4.53 70.42 -23.17
CA ARG A 86 -5.07 70.42 -24.53
C ARG A 86 -5.62 69.05 -24.86
N VAL A 87 -6.89 69.00 -25.26
CA VAL A 87 -7.54 67.79 -25.78
C VAL A 87 -7.87 68.00 -27.24
N THR A 88 -7.42 67.07 -28.08
CA THR A 88 -7.75 67.06 -29.50
C THR A 88 -8.50 65.78 -29.83
N ARG A 89 -9.69 65.92 -30.42
CA ARG A 89 -10.49 64.79 -30.90
C ARG A 89 -10.70 64.92 -32.39
N ARG A 90 -10.39 63.85 -33.13
CA ARG A 90 -10.60 63.78 -34.59
C ARG A 90 -11.48 62.60 -34.94
N TYR A 91 -12.30 62.77 -35.97
CA TYR A 91 -13.12 61.72 -36.57
C TYR A 91 -13.03 61.79 -38.09
N SER A 92 -12.77 60.65 -38.74
CA SER A 92 -12.63 60.53 -40.20
C SER A 92 -13.48 59.37 -40.72
N GLN A 93 -14.28 59.64 -41.75
CA GLN A 93 -15.04 58.65 -42.51
C GLN A 93 -14.48 58.41 -43.93
N ALA A 94 -13.32 59.02 -44.26
CA ALA A 94 -12.67 58.92 -45.57
C ALA A 94 -12.15 57.50 -45.92
N ARG A 95 -12.02 56.64 -44.90
CA ARG A 95 -11.50 55.27 -45.03
C ARG A 95 -12.63 54.24 -45.02
N ARG A 96 -12.34 53.03 -45.52
CA ARG A 96 -13.24 51.87 -45.55
C ARG A 96 -13.85 51.53 -44.17
N THR A 97 -13.20 51.95 -43.09
CA THR A 97 -13.67 51.89 -41.70
C THR A 97 -13.52 53.27 -41.06
N PRO A 98 -14.57 53.82 -40.41
CA PRO A 98 -14.47 55.08 -39.67
C PRO A 98 -13.38 55.03 -38.60
N GLN A 99 -12.59 56.08 -38.47
CA GLN A 99 -11.54 56.20 -37.48
C GLN A 99 -11.79 57.38 -36.54
N SER A 100 -11.53 57.17 -35.25
CA SER A 100 -11.57 58.19 -34.21
C SER A 100 -10.22 58.23 -33.52
N SER A 101 -9.77 59.41 -33.13
CA SER A 101 -8.56 59.59 -32.31
C SER A 101 -8.80 60.61 -31.21
N LEU A 102 -8.16 60.38 -30.09
CA LEU A 102 -8.22 61.23 -28.90
C LEU A 102 -6.80 61.42 -28.39
N GLU A 103 -6.37 62.67 -28.37
CA GLU A 103 -5.06 63.09 -27.88
C GLU A 103 -5.25 64.00 -26.68
N LEU A 104 -4.44 63.79 -25.64
CA LEU A 104 -4.40 64.61 -24.44
C LEU A 104 -2.95 65.04 -24.19
N ALA A 105 -2.75 66.33 -23.97
CA ALA A 105 -1.46 66.89 -23.62
C ALA A 105 -1.58 67.88 -22.45
N VAL A 106 -0.51 67.98 -21.66
CA VAL A 106 -0.37 68.96 -20.58
C VAL A 106 0.71 69.98 -20.94
N ARG A 107 0.48 71.25 -20.61
CA ARG A 107 1.43 72.33 -20.86
C ARG A 107 2.57 72.26 -19.84
N SER A 108 3.79 72.14 -20.33
CA SER A 108 5.03 72.22 -19.54
C SER A 108 5.88 73.36 -20.10
N GLY A 109 5.79 74.53 -19.48
CA GLY A 109 6.40 75.76 -20.00
C GLY A 109 5.69 76.29 -21.26
N GLU A 110 6.43 76.39 -22.37
CA GLU A 110 5.90 76.80 -23.68
C GLU A 110 5.46 75.61 -24.57
N GLU A 111 5.76 74.38 -24.16
CA GLU A 111 5.48 73.17 -24.95
C GLU A 111 4.34 72.32 -24.34
N TYR A 112 3.69 71.52 -25.19
CA TYR A 112 2.67 70.55 -24.78
C TYR A 112 3.26 69.14 -24.80
N GLN A 113 3.28 68.49 -23.63
CA GLN A 113 3.74 67.11 -23.48
C GLN A 113 2.55 66.15 -23.60
N PRO A 114 2.61 65.15 -24.51
CA PRO A 114 1.53 64.18 -24.67
C PRO A 114 1.45 63.27 -23.46
N ILE A 115 0.24 63.14 -22.91
CA ILE A 115 -0.11 62.23 -21.82
C ILE A 115 -1.26 61.31 -22.23
N THR A 116 -1.42 61.12 -23.54
CA THR A 116 -2.38 60.19 -24.17
C THR A 116 -2.06 58.75 -23.75
N GLY A 117 -3.09 57.97 -23.40
CA GLY A 117 -2.94 56.54 -23.10
C GLY A 117 -2.84 55.68 -24.36
N ASP A 118 -2.57 54.38 -24.19
CA ASP A 118 -2.41 53.43 -25.31
C ASP A 118 -3.70 53.23 -26.10
N THR A 119 -4.86 53.50 -25.48
CA THR A 119 -6.18 53.43 -26.09
C THR A 119 -7.01 54.68 -25.84
N ILE A 120 -8.07 54.87 -26.64
CA ILE A 120 -9.06 55.95 -26.44
C ILE A 120 -9.69 55.83 -25.05
N ASP A 121 -10.01 54.61 -24.58
CA ASP A 121 -10.65 54.41 -23.28
C ASP A 121 -9.73 54.77 -22.11
N GLN A 122 -8.45 54.43 -22.20
CA GLN A 122 -7.46 54.85 -21.19
C GLN A 122 -7.31 56.37 -21.16
N THR A 123 -7.23 57.00 -22.34
CA THR A 123 -7.16 58.47 -22.47
C THR A 123 -8.43 59.13 -21.94
N GLN A 124 -9.61 58.57 -22.24
CA GLN A 124 -10.90 59.04 -21.73
C GLN A 124 -10.99 58.93 -20.21
N ALA A 125 -10.53 57.81 -19.63
CA ALA A 125 -10.47 57.63 -18.18
C ALA A 125 -9.50 58.62 -17.52
N GLN A 126 -8.45 59.05 -18.22
CA GLN A 126 -7.54 60.08 -17.74
C GLN A 126 -8.16 61.48 -17.79
N ILE A 127 -8.85 61.84 -18.88
CA ILE A 127 -9.63 63.09 -18.98
C ILE A 127 -10.67 63.15 -17.85
N ASN A 128 -11.42 62.08 -17.62
CA ASN A 128 -12.42 62.01 -16.56
C ASN A 128 -11.79 62.19 -15.17
N ARG A 129 -10.58 61.64 -14.94
CA ARG A 129 -9.82 61.81 -13.69
C ARG A 129 -9.32 63.24 -13.49
N ILE A 130 -8.81 63.89 -14.54
CA ILE A 130 -8.30 65.27 -14.49
C ILE A 130 -9.44 66.24 -14.20
N ILE A 131 -10.54 66.15 -14.95
CA ILE A 131 -11.70 67.03 -14.79
C ILE A 131 -12.52 66.66 -13.54
N ASN A 132 -12.35 65.42 -13.05
CA ASN A 132 -13.12 64.80 -11.95
C ASN A 132 -14.64 64.80 -12.20
N MET A 133 -15.03 64.71 -13.47
CA MET A 133 -16.43 64.66 -13.91
C MET A 133 -16.54 63.81 -15.17
N ASP A 134 -17.52 62.91 -15.19
CA ASP A 134 -17.97 62.26 -16.43
C ASP A 134 -18.96 63.18 -17.17
N TYR A 135 -19.35 62.79 -18.38
CA TYR A 135 -20.29 63.55 -19.21
C TYR A 135 -21.61 63.84 -18.48
N ASP A 136 -22.18 62.83 -17.81
CA ASP A 136 -23.48 62.97 -17.15
C ASP A 136 -23.37 63.92 -15.95
N THR A 137 -22.28 63.85 -15.18
CA THR A 137 -22.00 64.77 -14.09
C THR A 137 -21.83 66.19 -14.63
N PHE A 138 -21.10 66.39 -15.73
CA PHE A 138 -20.89 67.72 -16.32
C PHE A 138 -22.20 68.35 -16.82
N VAL A 139 -23.03 67.60 -17.56
CA VAL A 139 -24.32 68.07 -18.07
C VAL A 139 -25.33 68.32 -16.95
N ASN A 140 -25.26 67.57 -15.84
CA ASN A 140 -26.18 67.76 -14.72
C ASN A 140 -25.72 68.80 -13.70
N SER A 141 -24.46 69.26 -13.75
CA SER A 141 -23.90 70.20 -12.75
C SER A 141 -23.40 71.52 -13.35
N ALA A 142 -22.55 71.48 -14.37
CA ALA A 142 -21.84 72.64 -14.90
C ALA A 142 -22.45 73.16 -16.22
N PHE A 143 -23.22 72.35 -16.93
CA PHE A 143 -23.78 72.69 -18.23
C PHE A 143 -25.31 72.61 -18.28
N LEU A 144 -25.97 73.74 -18.11
CA LEU A 144 -27.43 73.82 -18.16
C LEU A 144 -27.94 73.81 -19.61
N VAL A 145 -28.32 72.63 -20.10
CA VAL A 145 -28.94 72.47 -21.42
C VAL A 145 -30.31 73.14 -21.43
N GLN A 146 -30.62 73.85 -22.51
CA GLN A 146 -31.94 74.47 -22.72
C GLN A 146 -33.05 73.41 -22.64
N GLY A 147 -34.00 73.59 -21.71
CA GLY A 147 -35.10 72.65 -21.46
C GLY A 147 -34.78 71.49 -20.50
N ARG A 148 -33.57 71.42 -19.93
CA ARG A 148 -33.17 70.40 -18.93
C ARG A 148 -32.57 70.99 -17.65
N ALA A 149 -32.82 72.27 -17.38
CA ALA A 149 -32.33 72.94 -16.17
C ALA A 149 -32.82 72.25 -14.87
N ASP A 150 -33.96 71.57 -14.92
CA ASP A 150 -34.57 70.91 -13.76
C ASP A 150 -34.09 69.46 -13.54
N GLN A 151 -33.19 68.93 -14.39
CA GLN A 151 -32.81 67.51 -14.39
C GLN A 151 -32.20 67.05 -13.06
N PHE A 152 -31.35 67.86 -12.44
CA PHE A 152 -30.80 67.57 -11.10
C PHE A 152 -31.87 67.67 -10.01
N THR A 153 -32.76 68.66 -10.09
CA THR A 153 -33.87 68.87 -9.14
C THR A 153 -34.88 67.73 -9.18
N MET A 154 -35.15 67.18 -10.36
CA MET A 154 -36.07 66.07 -10.60
C MET A 154 -35.45 64.67 -10.44
N SER A 155 -34.13 64.56 -10.22
CA SER A 155 -33.48 63.27 -9.97
C SER A 155 -33.90 62.65 -8.63
N THR A 156 -33.92 61.31 -8.55
CA THR A 156 -34.30 60.60 -7.31
C THR A 156 -33.30 60.87 -6.17
N PRO A 157 -33.68 60.70 -4.89
CA PRO A 157 -32.74 60.87 -3.77
C PRO A 157 -31.46 60.03 -3.91
N SER A 158 -31.57 58.78 -4.40
CA SER A 158 -30.44 57.89 -4.63
C SER A 158 -29.51 58.40 -5.73
N GLN A 159 -30.08 58.84 -6.87
CA GLN A 159 -29.30 59.42 -7.98
C GLN A 159 -28.63 60.73 -7.58
N ARG A 160 -29.33 61.60 -6.81
CA ARG A 160 -28.73 62.83 -6.27
C ARG A 160 -27.59 62.52 -5.31
N LYS A 161 -27.78 61.55 -4.41
CA LYS A 161 -26.72 61.07 -3.51
C LYS A 161 -25.53 60.56 -4.30
N GLU A 162 -25.76 59.80 -5.36
CA GLU A 162 -24.70 59.25 -6.20
C GLU A 162 -23.93 60.35 -6.95
N VAL A 163 -24.63 61.29 -7.60
CA VAL A 163 -23.99 62.44 -8.27
C VAL A 163 -23.17 63.26 -7.27
N LEU A 164 -23.72 63.56 -6.08
CA LEU A 164 -23.00 64.28 -5.04
C LEU A 164 -21.81 63.48 -4.49
N SER A 165 -21.97 62.18 -4.25
CA SER A 165 -20.90 61.30 -3.79
C SER A 165 -19.76 61.22 -4.80
N ARG A 166 -20.06 61.21 -6.10
CA ARG A 166 -19.04 61.23 -7.17
C ARG A 166 -18.33 62.58 -7.23
N VAL A 167 -19.07 63.68 -7.21
CA VAL A 167 -18.50 65.05 -7.20
C VAL A 167 -17.60 65.26 -5.98
N LEU A 168 -18.00 64.77 -4.82
CA LEU A 168 -17.25 64.86 -3.56
C LEU A 168 -16.19 63.76 -3.39
N GLY A 169 -16.09 62.78 -4.30
CA GLY A 169 -15.10 61.71 -4.26
C GLY A 169 -15.27 60.69 -3.12
N LEU A 170 -16.50 60.48 -2.63
CA LEU A 170 -16.77 59.63 -1.46
C LEU A 170 -16.60 58.12 -1.70
N GLY A 171 -16.47 57.66 -2.95
CA GLY A 171 -16.22 56.25 -3.28
C GLY A 171 -14.89 55.68 -2.75
N LEU A 172 -14.03 56.51 -2.15
CA LEU A 172 -12.88 56.03 -1.38
C LEU A 172 -13.29 55.21 -0.15
N TYR A 173 -14.35 55.63 0.55
CA TYR A 173 -14.76 55.00 1.82
C TYR A 173 -15.34 53.60 1.60
N ASP A 174 -16.11 53.42 0.53
CA ASP A 174 -16.64 52.10 0.16
C ASP A 174 -15.50 51.10 -0.11
N ARG A 175 -14.42 51.55 -0.76
CA ARG A 175 -13.22 50.71 -0.98
C ARG A 175 -12.47 50.37 0.29
N LEU A 176 -12.46 51.27 1.28
CA LEU A 176 -11.85 51.00 2.59
C LEU A 176 -12.67 49.99 3.40
N GLU A 177 -14.01 50.10 3.35
CA GLU A 177 -14.92 49.15 4.00
C GLU A 177 -14.73 47.73 3.46
N GLU A 178 -14.72 47.57 2.14
CA GLU A 178 -14.52 46.25 1.50
C GLU A 178 -13.17 45.63 1.90
N ARG A 179 -12.10 46.42 1.92
CA ARG A 179 -10.78 45.94 2.38
C ARG A 179 -10.79 45.49 3.85
N ALA A 180 -11.49 46.21 4.71
CA ALA A 180 -11.61 45.84 6.12
C ALA A 180 -12.42 44.54 6.30
N LYS A 181 -13.52 44.36 5.55
CA LYS A 181 -14.32 43.12 5.56
C LYS A 181 -13.51 41.91 5.12
N LEU A 182 -12.76 42.04 4.02
CA LEU A 182 -11.88 40.98 3.53
C LEU A 182 -10.84 40.59 4.59
N ARG A 183 -10.18 41.57 5.20
CA ARG A 183 -9.17 41.31 6.23
C ARG A 183 -9.74 40.63 7.47
N SER A 184 -10.96 41.01 7.88
CA SER A 184 -11.65 40.36 9.00
C SER A 184 -11.92 38.87 8.73
N ARG A 185 -12.41 38.54 7.53
CA ARG A 185 -12.67 37.15 7.11
C ARG A 185 -11.40 36.30 7.11
N GLU A 186 -10.28 36.84 6.61
CA GLU A 186 -8.98 36.15 6.63
C GLU A 186 -8.53 35.79 8.05
N ILE A 187 -8.65 36.74 8.99
CA ILE A 187 -8.27 36.53 10.39
C ILE A 187 -9.18 35.51 11.05
N GLN A 188 -10.49 35.56 10.82
CA GLN A 188 -11.44 34.58 11.34
C GLN A 188 -11.14 33.17 10.83
N GLY A 189 -10.82 33.00 9.53
CA GLY A 189 -10.41 31.72 8.97
C GLY A 189 -9.13 31.18 9.62
N SER A 190 -8.14 32.05 9.82
CA SER A 190 -6.87 31.70 10.49
C SER A 190 -7.09 31.26 11.94
N LEU A 191 -7.97 31.97 12.68
CA LEU A 191 -8.31 31.63 14.06
C LEU A 191 -8.99 30.26 14.16
N SER A 192 -9.95 29.99 13.27
CA SER A 192 -10.65 28.70 13.21
C SER A 192 -9.68 27.54 12.93
N SER A 193 -8.78 27.70 11.96
CA SER A 193 -7.76 26.70 11.65
C SER A 193 -6.79 26.45 12.81
N ALA A 194 -6.34 27.50 13.49
CA ALA A 194 -5.49 27.40 14.66
C ALA A 194 -6.20 26.68 15.83
N ALA A 195 -7.48 26.98 16.06
CA ALA A 195 -8.29 26.33 17.09
C ALA A 195 -8.43 24.82 16.82
N SER A 196 -8.80 24.42 15.60
CA SER A 196 -8.89 23.00 15.22
C SER A 196 -7.55 22.27 15.36
N THR A 197 -6.44 22.95 15.03
CA THR A 197 -5.09 22.39 15.20
C THR A 197 -4.77 22.18 16.68
N LEU A 198 -5.13 23.14 17.54
CA LEU A 198 -4.91 23.04 18.98
C LEU A 198 -5.70 21.88 19.60
N ASP A 199 -6.96 21.69 19.19
CA ASP A 199 -7.80 20.61 19.70
C ASP A 199 -7.27 19.24 19.26
N ALA A 200 -6.83 19.10 18.01
CA ALA A 200 -6.18 17.88 17.53
C ALA A 200 -4.87 17.57 18.28
N LEU A 201 -4.07 18.59 18.61
CA LEU A 201 -2.86 18.43 19.41
C LEU A 201 -3.17 17.99 20.84
N ARG A 202 -4.22 18.55 21.47
CA ARG A 202 -4.66 18.16 22.82
C ARG A 202 -5.08 16.69 22.86
N GLU A 203 -5.84 16.24 21.87
CA GLU A 203 -6.26 14.84 21.79
C GLU A 203 -5.05 13.90 21.65
N ARG A 204 -4.07 14.26 20.81
CA ARG A 204 -2.83 13.49 20.67
C ARG A 204 -2.00 13.42 21.95
N VAL A 205 -1.94 14.51 22.72
CA VAL A 205 -1.25 14.52 24.01
C VAL A 205 -1.96 13.60 25.01
N ALA A 206 -3.29 13.66 25.08
CA ALA A 206 -4.07 12.78 25.95
C ALA A 206 -3.88 11.29 25.60
N GLN A 207 -3.82 10.95 24.31
CA GLN A 207 -3.51 9.58 23.86
C GLN A 207 -2.08 9.16 24.23
N ALA A 208 -1.11 10.07 24.13
CA ALA A 208 0.28 9.77 24.47
C ALA A 208 0.47 9.44 25.97
N ASP A 209 -0.32 10.05 26.86
CA ASP A 209 -0.27 9.75 28.29
C ASP A 209 -0.85 8.35 28.57
N GLY A 210 -1.96 7.97 27.95
CA GLY A 210 -2.49 6.60 28.04
C GLY A 210 -1.50 5.55 27.53
N LEU A 211 -0.85 5.80 26.40
CA LEU A 211 0.19 4.91 25.86
C LEU A 211 1.41 4.79 26.78
N ARG A 212 1.76 5.82 27.55
CA ARG A 212 2.85 5.75 28.53
C ARG A 212 2.49 4.87 29.71
N GLU A 213 1.24 4.92 30.17
CA GLU A 213 0.75 4.04 31.24
C GLU A 213 0.74 2.59 30.76
N GLU A 214 0.21 2.32 29.57
CA GLU A 214 0.24 0.98 28.95
C GLU A 214 1.67 0.45 28.78
N LEU A 215 2.61 1.30 28.35
CA LEU A 215 4.02 0.93 28.23
C LEU A 215 4.63 0.57 29.59
N ALA A 216 4.34 1.36 30.63
CA ALA A 216 4.83 1.09 31.98
C ALA A 216 4.29 -0.24 32.53
N GLU A 217 3.00 -0.54 32.29
CA GLU A 217 2.41 -1.84 32.65
C GLU A 217 3.06 -2.99 31.89
N ALA A 218 3.29 -2.82 30.59
CA ALA A 218 3.95 -3.81 29.75
C ALA A 218 5.39 -4.08 30.19
N ASP A 219 6.15 -3.04 30.56
CA ASP A 219 7.52 -3.17 31.06
C ASP A 219 7.57 -3.95 32.39
N VAL A 220 6.62 -3.69 33.30
CA VAL A 220 6.50 -4.46 34.56
C VAL A 220 6.15 -5.92 34.28
N ALA A 221 5.22 -6.18 33.37
CA ALA A 221 4.85 -7.54 32.98
C ALA A 221 6.01 -8.29 32.30
N LEU A 222 6.79 -7.61 31.46
CA LEU A 222 7.98 -8.16 30.82
C LEU A 222 9.04 -8.54 31.84
N ALA A 223 9.34 -7.66 32.80
CA ALA A 223 10.31 -7.93 33.85
C ALA A 223 9.90 -9.16 34.69
N ALA A 224 8.63 -9.26 35.06
CA ALA A 224 8.10 -10.43 35.79
C ALA A 224 8.19 -11.72 34.97
N ALA A 225 7.92 -11.66 33.67
CA ALA A 225 8.03 -12.81 32.77
C ALA A 225 9.49 -13.26 32.59
N GLN A 226 10.44 -12.33 32.52
CA GLN A 226 11.87 -12.62 32.45
C GLN A 226 12.37 -13.31 33.72
N GLU A 227 12.02 -12.79 34.89
CA GLU A 227 12.37 -13.41 36.18
C GLU A 227 11.79 -14.84 36.30
N ALA A 228 10.54 -15.03 35.89
CA ALA A 228 9.91 -16.35 35.86
C ALA A 228 10.61 -17.33 34.89
N ALA A 229 11.07 -16.84 33.74
CA ALA A 229 11.80 -17.63 32.75
C ALA A 229 13.19 -18.05 33.27
N GLU A 230 13.92 -17.14 33.91
CA GLU A 230 15.21 -17.41 34.55
C GLU A 230 15.07 -18.46 35.65
N SER A 231 14.10 -18.27 36.56
CA SER A 231 13.78 -19.24 37.61
C SER A 231 13.42 -20.62 37.05
N THR A 232 12.67 -20.67 35.94
CA THR A 232 12.30 -21.93 35.29
C THR A 232 13.50 -22.62 34.64
N THR A 233 14.39 -21.84 34.04
CA THR A 233 15.63 -22.34 33.44
C THR A 233 16.56 -22.93 34.50
N GLU A 234 16.71 -22.27 35.65
CA GLU A 234 17.49 -22.78 36.77
C GLU A 234 16.89 -24.09 37.32
N ARG A 235 15.57 -24.13 37.54
CA ARG A 235 14.86 -25.36 37.97
C ARG A 235 15.05 -26.51 36.97
N LEU A 236 15.02 -26.22 35.67
CA LEU A 236 15.25 -27.21 34.62
C LEU A 236 16.70 -27.72 34.65
N GLY A 237 17.68 -26.83 34.85
CA GLY A 237 19.08 -27.21 35.03
C GLY A 237 19.28 -28.14 36.22
N LEU A 238 18.68 -27.82 37.37
CA LEU A 238 18.70 -28.67 38.56
C LEU A 238 18.03 -30.03 38.31
N ALA A 239 16.87 -30.04 37.62
CA ALA A 239 16.17 -31.28 37.29
C ALA A 239 17.01 -32.18 36.36
N ARG A 240 17.63 -31.60 35.32
CA ARG A 240 18.55 -32.32 34.42
C ARG A 240 19.72 -32.92 35.17
N GLY A 241 20.39 -32.14 36.03
CA GLY A 241 21.48 -32.64 36.86
C GLY A 241 21.06 -33.78 37.80
N ARG A 242 19.83 -33.75 38.32
CA ARG A 242 19.27 -34.86 39.12
C ARG A 242 19.03 -36.10 38.27
N VAL A 243 18.53 -35.97 37.05
CA VAL A 243 18.34 -37.10 36.13
C VAL A 243 19.68 -37.74 35.80
N GLU A 244 20.69 -36.97 35.41
CA GLU A 244 22.04 -37.50 35.13
C GLU A 244 22.65 -38.19 36.35
N ALA A 245 22.45 -37.65 37.55
CA ALA A 245 22.91 -38.28 38.78
C ALA A 245 22.19 -39.61 39.05
N LEU A 246 20.88 -39.69 38.79
CA LEU A 246 20.10 -40.92 38.95
C LEU A 246 20.48 -41.97 37.90
N GLU A 247 20.76 -41.57 36.66
CA GLU A 247 21.24 -42.47 35.61
C GLU A 247 22.60 -43.06 35.98
N ARG A 248 23.56 -42.24 36.43
CA ARG A 248 24.84 -42.74 36.95
C ARG A 248 24.67 -43.73 38.08
N ARG A 249 23.81 -43.43 39.06
CA ARG A 249 23.52 -44.36 40.18
C ARG A 249 22.84 -45.64 39.72
N ARG A 250 21.98 -45.59 38.71
CA ARG A 250 21.35 -46.78 38.12
C ARG A 250 22.40 -47.66 37.45
N ASP A 251 23.29 -47.07 36.67
CA ASP A 251 24.33 -47.80 35.95
C ASP A 251 25.37 -48.39 36.93
N GLU A 252 25.74 -47.65 37.98
CA GLU A 252 26.54 -48.17 39.10
C GLU A 252 25.85 -49.35 39.80
N ALA A 253 24.55 -49.24 40.11
CA ALA A 253 23.79 -50.31 40.73
C ALA A 253 23.69 -51.55 39.83
N ALA A 254 23.51 -51.38 38.52
CA ALA A 254 23.54 -52.46 37.55
C ALA A 254 24.91 -53.15 37.50
N GLY A 255 26.00 -52.36 37.52
CA GLY A 255 27.36 -52.88 37.59
C GLY A 255 27.62 -53.70 38.87
N LEU A 256 27.12 -53.22 40.02
CA LEU A 256 27.21 -53.95 41.29
C LEU A 256 26.36 -55.22 41.31
N ASP A 257 25.16 -55.20 40.74
CA ASP A 257 24.30 -56.39 40.62
C ASP A 257 24.98 -57.48 39.77
N GLU A 258 25.57 -57.08 38.64
CA GLU A 258 26.34 -58.00 37.79
C GLU A 258 27.55 -58.58 38.53
N GLN A 259 28.29 -57.75 39.29
CA GLN A 259 29.39 -58.24 40.12
C GLN A 259 28.91 -59.21 41.20
N ALA A 260 27.78 -58.93 41.85
CA ALA A 260 27.18 -59.80 42.86
C ALA A 260 26.74 -61.14 42.25
N ARG A 261 26.12 -61.14 41.07
CA ARG A 261 25.76 -62.36 40.33
C ARG A 261 27.00 -63.20 40.00
N ARG A 262 28.08 -62.59 39.50
CA ARG A 262 29.35 -63.28 39.24
C ARG A 262 29.99 -63.84 40.50
N ALA A 263 29.92 -63.11 41.62
CA ALA A 263 30.42 -63.58 42.90
C ALA A 263 29.57 -64.76 43.44
N ALA A 264 28.24 -64.69 43.29
CA ALA A 264 27.34 -65.77 43.68
C ALA A 264 27.57 -67.03 42.85
N ALA A 265 27.73 -66.90 41.53
CA ALA A 265 28.07 -68.01 40.65
C ALA A 265 29.40 -68.67 41.04
N ARG A 266 30.45 -67.87 41.26
CA ARG A 266 31.75 -68.37 41.75
C ARG A 266 31.65 -69.06 43.11
N ARG A 267 30.81 -68.53 44.01
CA ARG A 267 30.57 -69.17 45.32
C ARG A 267 29.89 -70.52 45.14
N LEU A 268 28.88 -70.61 44.26
CA LEU A 268 28.16 -71.86 43.99
C LEU A 268 29.09 -72.92 43.40
N GLU A 269 29.93 -72.53 42.44
CA GLU A 269 30.97 -73.38 41.86
C GLU A 269 31.94 -73.85 42.94
N ALA A 270 32.49 -72.94 43.75
CA ALA A 270 33.40 -73.29 44.83
C ALA A 270 32.76 -74.20 45.90
N THR A 271 31.46 -74.03 46.20
CA THR A 271 30.75 -74.95 47.11
C THR A 271 30.54 -76.33 46.50
N ALA A 272 30.21 -76.41 45.21
CA ALA A 272 30.08 -77.70 44.52
C ALA A 272 31.43 -78.42 44.43
N ASP A 273 32.51 -77.67 44.19
CA ASP A 273 33.87 -78.18 44.23
C ASP A 273 34.23 -78.67 45.64
N ALA A 274 33.92 -77.91 46.68
CA ALA A 274 34.16 -78.30 48.07
C ALA A 274 33.39 -79.57 48.45
N GLU A 275 32.10 -79.69 48.12
CA GLU A 275 31.30 -80.90 48.32
C GLU A 275 31.89 -82.09 47.56
N THR A 276 32.37 -81.87 46.34
CA THR A 276 33.04 -82.90 45.53
C THR A 276 34.35 -83.33 46.19
N ILE A 277 35.14 -82.39 46.72
CA ILE A 277 36.39 -82.67 47.43
C ILE A 277 36.09 -83.40 48.75
N GLU A 278 35.10 -82.99 49.54
CA GLU A 278 34.69 -83.67 50.77
C GLU A 278 34.24 -85.10 50.51
N ARG A 279 33.43 -85.32 49.47
CA ARG A 279 33.07 -86.68 49.02
C ARG A 279 34.30 -87.49 48.68
N ARG A 280 35.25 -86.93 47.92
CA ARG A 280 36.50 -87.60 47.55
C ARG A 280 37.39 -87.89 48.76
N VAL A 281 37.45 -86.99 49.74
CA VAL A 281 38.18 -87.21 50.98
C VAL A 281 37.55 -88.34 51.78
N GLY A 282 36.21 -88.40 51.85
CA GLY A 282 35.49 -89.53 52.45
C GLY A 282 35.74 -90.86 51.73
N GLU A 283 35.74 -90.85 50.40
CA GLU A 283 36.11 -92.02 49.57
C GLU A 283 37.56 -92.45 49.82
N TRP A 284 38.50 -91.51 49.90
CA TRP A 284 39.90 -91.80 50.20
C TRP A 284 40.11 -92.28 51.62
N GLN A 285 39.35 -91.78 52.60
CA GLN A 285 39.39 -92.28 53.97
C GLN A 285 38.85 -93.71 54.06
N ALA A 286 37.74 -94.01 53.37
CA ALA A 286 37.22 -95.38 53.27
C ALA A 286 38.21 -96.32 52.56
N ALA A 287 38.92 -95.84 51.53
CA ALA A 287 39.98 -96.61 50.85
C ALA A 287 41.21 -96.83 51.75
N LEU A 288 41.57 -95.85 52.59
CA LEU A 288 42.63 -96.01 53.60
C LEU A 288 42.24 -97.03 54.68
N ASP A 289 40.96 -97.09 55.07
CA ASP A 289 40.43 -98.09 55.99
C ASP A 289 40.41 -99.51 55.39
N ASP A 290 40.34 -99.62 54.05
CA ASP A 290 40.43 -100.87 53.26
C ASP A 290 41.81 -101.08 52.60
N ALA A 291 42.88 -100.49 53.16
CA ALA A 291 44.23 -100.56 52.60
C ALA A 291 44.74 -102.00 52.36
N VAL A 292 44.28 -102.97 53.17
CA VAL A 292 44.66 -104.39 53.04
C VAL A 292 43.95 -105.08 51.87
N GLY A 293 42.73 -104.67 51.51
CA GLY A 293 41.99 -105.16 50.34
C GLY A 293 42.51 -104.59 49.02
N ILE A 294 42.87 -103.31 49.03
CA ILE A 294 43.43 -102.56 47.89
C ILE A 294 44.83 -103.09 47.51
N GLU A 295 45.71 -103.38 48.47
CA GLU A 295 47.03 -103.98 48.19
C GLU A 295 46.93 -105.36 47.49
N ALA A 296 45.85 -106.12 47.73
CA ALA A 296 45.58 -107.39 47.06
C ALA A 296 44.96 -107.22 45.66
N GLY A 297 44.16 -106.17 45.44
CA GLY A 297 43.53 -105.84 44.16
C GLY A 297 44.48 -105.19 43.15
N ILE A 298 45.41 -104.34 43.60
CA ILE A 298 46.43 -103.68 42.76
C ILE A 298 47.30 -104.70 42.01
N ALA A 299 47.66 -105.82 42.64
CA ALA A 299 48.44 -106.89 41.99
C ALA A 299 47.67 -107.59 40.85
N LEU A 300 46.33 -107.56 40.87
CA LEU A 300 45.44 -108.07 39.82
C LEU A 300 45.17 -107.01 38.74
N LEU A 301 45.05 -105.74 39.12
CA LEU A 301 44.78 -104.61 38.22
C LEU A 301 46.00 -104.21 37.39
N GLU A 302 47.22 -104.32 37.92
CA GLU A 302 48.46 -104.07 37.15
C GLU A 302 48.59 -105.00 35.94
N ARG A 303 48.08 -106.24 36.04
CA ARG A 303 48.02 -107.19 34.91
C ARG A 303 46.95 -106.81 33.88
N ALA A 304 45.86 -106.16 34.28
CA ALA A 304 44.78 -105.73 33.39
C ALA A 304 45.09 -104.39 32.69
N ARG A 305 45.83 -103.48 33.35
CA ARG A 305 46.24 -102.17 32.80
C ARG A 305 47.30 -102.27 31.70
N GLU A 306 48.17 -103.28 31.76
CA GLU A 306 49.15 -103.55 30.68
C GLU A 306 48.45 -103.88 29.35
N ALA A 307 47.24 -104.47 29.40
CA ALA A 307 46.43 -104.78 28.22
C ALA A 307 45.62 -103.59 27.66
N TYR A 308 45.28 -102.59 28.49
CA TYR A 308 44.49 -101.41 28.07
C TYR A 308 45.34 -100.31 27.41
N ARG A 309 46.65 -100.25 27.72
CA ARG A 309 47.58 -99.26 27.13
C ARG A 309 47.70 -99.34 25.60
N GLY A 310 47.31 -100.46 24.98
CA GLY A 310 47.37 -100.65 23.53
C GLY A 310 46.24 -99.99 22.72
N VAL A 311 45.11 -99.59 23.34
CA VAL A 311 43.90 -99.13 22.62
C VAL A 311 43.62 -97.62 22.78
N SER A 312 44.30 -96.94 23.71
CA SER A 312 44.00 -95.54 24.11
C SER A 312 44.52 -94.45 23.15
N THR A 313 45.44 -94.76 22.23
CA THR A 313 46.05 -93.75 21.35
C THR A 313 45.13 -93.23 20.23
N ALA A 314 44.11 -93.99 19.83
CA ALA A 314 43.15 -93.55 18.80
C ALA A 314 42.04 -92.64 19.38
N ALA A 315 41.59 -92.86 20.62
CA ALA A 315 40.58 -92.04 21.29
C ALA A 315 41.06 -90.61 21.58
N GLN A 316 42.34 -90.45 21.92
CA GLN A 316 42.96 -89.13 22.15
C GLN A 316 43.07 -88.29 20.88
N GLN A 317 43.25 -88.91 19.70
CA GLN A 317 43.33 -88.20 18.42
C GLN A 317 41.94 -87.72 17.95
N VAL A 318 40.87 -88.47 18.22
CA VAL A 318 39.48 -88.05 17.93
C VAL A 318 39.06 -86.88 18.83
N ALA A 319 39.35 -86.92 20.13
CA ALA A 319 39.00 -85.85 21.07
C ALA A 319 39.72 -84.51 20.75
N ARG A 320 40.97 -84.56 20.29
CA ARG A 320 41.72 -83.38 19.84
C ARG A 320 41.09 -82.73 18.60
N LEU A 321 40.77 -83.52 17.58
CA LEU A 321 40.16 -83.01 16.34
C LEU A 321 38.73 -82.47 16.58
N GLN A 322 37.99 -83.01 17.55
CA GLN A 322 36.69 -82.48 17.98
C GLN A 322 36.80 -81.13 18.71
N GLY A 323 37.87 -80.92 19.50
CA GLY A 323 38.16 -79.62 20.13
C GLY A 323 38.54 -78.52 19.14
N GLU A 324 39.16 -78.88 18.01
CA GLU A 324 39.49 -77.96 16.90
C GLU A 324 38.26 -77.65 16.00
N LEU A 325 37.27 -78.55 15.93
CA LEU A 325 36.03 -78.38 15.15
C LEU A 325 35.00 -77.44 15.82
N ALA A 326 34.85 -77.49 17.15
CA ALA A 326 33.87 -76.71 17.90
C ALA A 326 33.94 -75.17 17.70
N PRO A 327 35.12 -74.51 17.70
CA PRO A 327 35.21 -73.07 17.46
C PRO A 327 34.90 -72.69 16.01
N LEU A 328 35.21 -73.54 15.04
CA LEU A 328 34.90 -73.32 13.61
C LEU A 328 33.39 -73.42 13.35
N ASP A 329 32.70 -74.39 13.97
CA ASP A 329 31.24 -74.49 13.90
C ASP A 329 30.54 -73.28 14.55
N GLN A 330 31.04 -72.81 15.70
CA GLN A 330 30.53 -71.58 16.32
C GLN A 330 30.76 -70.33 15.44
N ALA A 331 31.88 -70.25 14.72
CA ALA A 331 32.15 -69.14 13.80
C ALA A 331 31.18 -69.13 12.61
N VAL A 332 30.91 -70.30 12.01
CA VAL A 332 29.93 -70.43 10.91
C VAL A 332 28.51 -70.11 11.40
N THR A 333 28.11 -70.56 12.59
CA THR A 333 26.81 -70.22 13.19
C THR A 333 26.68 -68.71 13.47
N ARG A 334 27.74 -68.05 13.96
CA ARG A 334 27.73 -66.59 14.20
C ARG A 334 27.66 -65.79 12.89
N ALA A 335 28.40 -66.18 11.87
CA ALA A 335 28.36 -65.52 10.56
C ALA A 335 26.96 -65.61 9.91
N ARG A 336 26.32 -66.79 10.02
CA ARG A 336 24.93 -66.97 9.58
C ARG A 336 23.95 -66.10 10.37
N ALA A 337 24.03 -66.12 11.70
CA ALA A 337 23.14 -65.35 12.58
C ALA A 337 23.29 -63.83 12.37
N GLY A 338 24.51 -63.34 12.05
CA GLY A 338 24.76 -61.95 11.69
C GLY A 338 24.03 -61.55 10.40
N LEU A 339 24.18 -62.33 9.33
CA LEU A 339 23.49 -62.07 8.06
C LEU A 339 21.96 -62.21 8.17
N GLU A 340 21.46 -63.16 8.97
CA GLU A 340 20.01 -63.29 9.26
C GLU A 340 19.50 -62.07 10.05
N SER A 341 20.28 -61.53 10.99
CA SER A 341 19.96 -60.30 11.72
C SER A 341 19.97 -59.06 10.81
N ASP A 342 20.96 -58.95 9.91
CA ASP A 342 21.07 -57.85 8.96
C ASP A 342 19.91 -57.87 7.96
N ALA A 343 19.55 -59.04 7.42
CA ALA A 343 18.38 -59.20 6.57
C ALA A 343 17.07 -58.80 7.30
N ALA A 344 16.90 -59.24 8.55
CA ALA A 344 15.74 -58.86 9.36
C ALA A 344 15.68 -57.35 9.66
N ALA A 345 16.83 -56.71 9.91
CA ALA A 345 16.92 -55.27 10.12
C ALA A 345 16.59 -54.48 8.84
N GLN A 346 17.11 -54.90 7.68
CA GLN A 346 16.77 -54.29 6.39
C GLN A 346 15.29 -54.43 6.05
N GLN A 347 14.71 -55.61 6.29
CA GLN A 347 13.30 -55.83 6.07
C GLN A 347 12.42 -54.99 7.02
N HIS A 348 12.81 -54.87 8.29
CA HIS A 348 12.13 -53.98 9.24
C HIS A 348 12.20 -52.50 8.82
N HIS A 349 13.37 -52.03 8.36
CA HIS A 349 13.55 -50.65 7.89
C HIS A 349 12.67 -50.35 6.66
N ILE A 350 12.60 -51.28 5.70
CA ILE A 350 11.72 -51.16 4.53
C ILE A 350 10.26 -51.10 4.98
N GLU A 351 9.78 -52.05 5.79
CA GLU A 351 8.36 -52.18 6.14
C GLU A 351 7.86 -51.10 7.11
N LYS A 352 8.67 -50.71 8.10
CA LYS A 352 8.23 -49.81 9.18
C LYS A 352 8.60 -48.36 8.97
N GLU A 353 9.71 -48.06 8.31
CA GLU A 353 10.18 -46.68 8.18
C GLU A 353 9.98 -46.12 6.78
N LEU A 354 10.30 -46.89 5.74
CA LEU A 354 10.28 -46.38 4.37
C LEU A 354 8.94 -46.57 3.67
N SER A 355 8.31 -47.76 3.76
CA SER A 355 7.04 -48.05 3.08
C SER A 355 5.90 -47.09 3.45
N PRO A 356 5.63 -46.79 4.73
CA PRO A 356 4.56 -45.85 5.09
C PRO A 356 4.74 -44.44 4.51
N ARG A 357 5.99 -44.02 4.31
CA ARG A 357 6.32 -42.72 3.71
C ARG A 357 6.18 -42.76 2.18
N ALA A 358 6.63 -43.84 1.54
CA ALA A 358 6.51 -44.04 0.10
C ALA A 358 5.05 -44.25 -0.35
N ASP A 359 4.25 -45.00 0.43
CA ASP A 359 2.85 -45.29 0.13
C ASP A 359 1.95 -44.03 0.22
N ALA A 360 2.40 -43.01 0.95
CA ALA A 360 1.72 -41.72 1.01
C ALA A 360 1.87 -40.88 -0.27
N LEU A 361 2.80 -41.24 -1.17
CA LEU A 361 3.15 -40.46 -2.36
C LEU A 361 1.94 -40.15 -3.27
N PRO A 362 1.09 -41.12 -3.67
CA PRO A 362 -0.03 -40.83 -4.56
C PRO A 362 -1.09 -39.92 -3.92
N ALA A 363 -1.29 -40.04 -2.61
CA ALA A 363 -2.23 -39.19 -1.87
C ALA A 363 -1.72 -37.74 -1.77
N ILE A 364 -0.42 -37.56 -1.58
CA ILE A 364 0.22 -36.24 -1.55
C ILE A 364 0.13 -35.58 -2.94
N GLU A 365 0.45 -36.31 -4.03
CA GLU A 365 0.36 -35.78 -5.40
C GLU A 365 -1.07 -35.40 -5.78
N LEU A 366 -2.06 -36.20 -5.37
CA LEU A 366 -3.48 -35.89 -5.57
C LEU A 366 -3.89 -34.61 -4.82
N ARG A 367 -3.46 -34.45 -3.56
CA ARG A 367 -3.76 -33.24 -2.78
C ARG A 367 -3.07 -32.01 -3.34
N LEU A 368 -1.81 -32.11 -3.77
CA LEU A 368 -1.10 -31.02 -4.46
C LEU A 368 -1.84 -30.57 -5.72
N GLY A 369 -2.34 -31.51 -6.53
CA GLY A 369 -3.16 -31.18 -7.69
C GLY A 369 -4.51 -30.54 -7.35
N ALA A 370 -5.10 -30.86 -6.19
CA ALA A 370 -6.30 -30.17 -5.69
C ALA A 370 -5.97 -28.74 -5.22
N VAL A 371 -4.95 -28.59 -4.36
CA VAL A 371 -4.48 -27.30 -3.85
C VAL A 371 -4.08 -26.37 -4.99
N ALA A 372 -3.41 -26.87 -6.04
CA ALA A 372 -3.06 -26.07 -7.21
C ALA A 372 -4.30 -25.50 -7.93
N ARG A 373 -5.36 -26.29 -8.08
CA ARG A 373 -6.63 -25.83 -8.69
C ARG A 373 -7.38 -24.85 -7.79
N GLU A 374 -7.35 -25.06 -6.47
CA GLU A 374 -7.94 -24.13 -5.50
C GLU A 374 -7.20 -22.78 -5.52
N ILE A 375 -5.86 -22.80 -5.58
CA ILE A 375 -5.01 -21.60 -5.75
C ILE A 375 -5.35 -20.87 -7.06
N GLU A 376 -5.45 -21.58 -8.18
CA GLU A 376 -5.79 -20.99 -9.48
C GLU A 376 -7.19 -20.33 -9.45
N ALA A 377 -8.17 -20.98 -8.82
CA ALA A 377 -9.50 -20.42 -8.64
C ALA A 377 -9.50 -19.13 -7.79
N LEU A 378 -8.68 -19.09 -6.73
CA LEU A 378 -8.50 -17.89 -5.90
C LEU A 378 -7.79 -16.77 -6.67
N ASP A 379 -6.80 -17.09 -7.52
CA ASP A 379 -6.12 -16.11 -8.37
C ASP A 379 -7.10 -15.43 -9.33
N VAL A 380 -7.98 -16.21 -9.97
CA VAL A 380 -9.02 -15.69 -10.85
C VAL A 380 -9.99 -14.78 -10.07
N ALA A 381 -10.47 -15.23 -8.91
CA ALA A 381 -11.37 -14.44 -8.07
C ALA A 381 -10.71 -13.15 -7.56
N SER A 382 -9.42 -13.19 -7.24
CA SER A 382 -8.65 -12.01 -6.83
C SER A 382 -8.50 -11.01 -7.97
N ALA A 383 -8.24 -11.49 -9.19
CA ALA A 383 -8.18 -10.65 -10.38
C ALA A 383 -9.54 -9.97 -10.66
N ASP A 384 -10.65 -10.68 -10.48
CA ASP A 384 -11.98 -10.10 -10.65
C ASP A 384 -12.33 -9.08 -9.56
N ALA A 385 -11.91 -9.30 -8.31
CA ALA A 385 -12.03 -8.32 -7.24
C ALA A 385 -11.23 -7.04 -7.52
N GLU A 386 -10.05 -7.16 -8.15
CA GLU A 386 -9.24 -6.00 -8.52
C GLU A 386 -9.85 -5.24 -9.72
N LYS A 387 -10.42 -5.93 -10.71
CA LYS A 387 -11.21 -5.29 -11.77
C LYS A 387 -12.40 -4.49 -11.20
N ALA A 388 -13.11 -5.05 -10.22
CA ALA A 388 -14.23 -4.38 -9.57
C ALA A 388 -13.80 -3.08 -8.85
N ARG A 389 -12.57 -3.04 -8.31
CA ARG A 389 -12.02 -1.82 -7.71
C ARG A 389 -11.61 -0.77 -8.70
N GLU A 390 -11.02 -1.19 -9.81
CA GLU A 390 -10.67 -0.24 -10.86
C GLU A 390 -11.94 0.39 -11.45
N GLU A 391 -12.99 -0.41 -11.61
CA GLU A 391 -14.32 0.09 -11.98
C GLU A 391 -14.91 1.04 -10.94
N HIS A 392 -14.85 0.68 -9.64
CA HIS A 392 -15.22 1.58 -8.54
C HIS A 392 -14.47 2.92 -8.63
N ARG A 393 -13.14 2.89 -8.76
CA ARG A 393 -12.30 4.08 -8.84
C ARG A 393 -12.68 4.94 -10.06
N ARG A 394 -12.97 4.32 -11.20
CA ARG A 394 -13.43 5.01 -12.41
C ARG A 394 -14.77 5.72 -12.17
N LEU A 395 -15.76 5.01 -11.62
CA LEU A 395 -17.09 5.57 -11.34
C LEU A 395 -17.05 6.69 -10.30
N SER A 396 -16.23 6.54 -9.24
CA SER A 396 -16.04 7.60 -8.24
C SER A 396 -15.36 8.85 -8.83
N LEU A 397 -14.41 8.68 -9.76
CA LEU A 397 -13.78 9.80 -10.47
C LEU A 397 -14.79 10.52 -11.38
N GLU A 398 -15.62 9.77 -12.10
CA GLU A 398 -16.69 10.32 -12.95
C GLU A 398 -17.73 11.09 -12.12
N ALA A 399 -18.17 10.52 -10.99
CA ALA A 399 -19.08 11.18 -10.05
C ALA A 399 -18.50 12.50 -9.54
N ARG A 400 -17.24 12.51 -9.06
CA ARG A 400 -16.56 13.73 -8.59
C ARG A 400 -16.40 14.79 -9.69
N ALA A 401 -16.13 14.38 -10.93
CA ALA A 401 -16.03 15.32 -12.06
C ALA A 401 -17.39 15.98 -12.36
N LEU A 402 -18.48 15.21 -12.30
CA LEU A 402 -19.84 15.75 -12.45
C LEU A 402 -20.24 16.64 -11.27
N GLU A 403 -19.84 16.33 -10.04
CA GLU A 403 -20.05 17.21 -8.88
C GLU A 403 -19.33 18.56 -9.04
N GLN A 404 -18.08 18.55 -9.52
CA GLN A 404 -17.35 19.78 -9.82
C GLN A 404 -18.03 20.57 -10.94
N ALA A 405 -18.50 19.91 -11.99
CA ALA A 405 -19.26 20.56 -13.07
C ALA A 405 -20.58 21.17 -12.57
N ASN A 406 -21.28 20.47 -11.68
CA ASN A 406 -22.50 20.95 -11.02
C ASN A 406 -22.23 22.20 -10.17
N ALA A 407 -21.11 22.25 -9.44
CA ALA A 407 -20.73 23.43 -8.67
C ALA A 407 -20.51 24.66 -9.57
N VAL A 408 -19.86 24.48 -10.72
CA VAL A 408 -19.68 25.54 -11.72
C VAL A 408 -21.01 26.01 -12.31
N LEU A 409 -21.91 25.07 -12.66
CA LEU A 409 -23.25 25.40 -13.15
C LEU A 409 -24.09 26.14 -12.11
N GLU A 410 -23.95 25.79 -10.84
CA GLU A 410 -24.65 26.47 -9.75
C GLU A 410 -24.18 27.93 -9.61
N ASP A 411 -22.87 28.17 -9.70
CA ASP A 411 -22.30 29.52 -9.67
C ASP A 411 -22.70 30.34 -10.91
N GLN A 412 -22.68 29.74 -12.10
CA GLN A 412 -23.17 30.37 -13.33
C GLN A 412 -24.67 30.70 -13.22
N GLY A 413 -25.48 29.80 -12.68
CA GLY A 413 -26.92 30.04 -12.48
C GLY A 413 -27.20 31.16 -11.49
N LYS A 414 -26.40 31.29 -10.42
CA LYS A 414 -26.46 32.44 -9.49
C LYS A 414 -26.12 33.74 -10.21
N GLU A 415 -25.11 33.74 -11.08
CA GLU A 415 -24.70 34.91 -11.87
C GLU A 415 -25.78 35.31 -12.88
N THR A 416 -26.32 34.37 -13.66
CA THR A 416 -27.40 34.62 -14.63
C THR A 416 -28.66 35.12 -13.94
N LYS A 417 -29.01 34.55 -12.78
CA LYS A 417 -30.12 35.05 -11.96
C LYS A 417 -29.90 36.48 -11.48
N ALA A 418 -28.68 36.83 -11.01
CA ALA A 418 -28.38 38.20 -10.63
C ALA A 418 -28.49 39.19 -11.81
N LYS A 419 -28.13 38.76 -13.04
CA LYS A 419 -28.33 39.54 -14.28
C LYS A 419 -29.81 39.73 -14.60
N LEU A 420 -30.65 38.70 -14.40
CA LEU A 420 -32.10 38.78 -14.59
C LEU A 420 -32.76 39.68 -13.55
N ASP A 421 -32.40 39.56 -12.27
CA ASP A 421 -32.94 40.39 -11.17
C ASP A 421 -32.64 41.89 -11.40
N LEU A 422 -31.47 42.21 -11.96
CA LEU A 422 -31.10 43.57 -12.38
C LEU A 422 -32.00 44.12 -13.50
N LEU A 423 -32.53 43.26 -14.37
CA LEU A 423 -33.44 43.63 -15.45
C LEU A 423 -34.91 43.70 -14.97
N ASP A 424 -35.34 42.77 -14.10
CA ASP A 424 -36.71 42.69 -13.58
C ASP A 424 -37.05 43.79 -12.55
N HIS A 425 -36.07 44.32 -11.82
CA HIS A 425 -36.30 45.29 -10.74
C HIS A 425 -35.72 46.69 -11.00
N GLY A 426 -35.08 46.91 -12.15
CA GLY A 426 -34.33 48.13 -12.43
C GLY A 426 -34.57 48.79 -13.78
N HIS A 427 -35.47 48.27 -14.63
CA HIS A 427 -35.57 48.71 -16.02
C HIS A 427 -36.98 49.10 -16.49
N GLU A 428 -37.15 50.37 -16.89
CA GLU A 428 -38.35 50.89 -17.58
C GLU A 428 -38.09 51.01 -19.09
N ALA A 429 -39.13 50.87 -19.91
CA ALA A 429 -39.03 50.92 -21.37
C ALA A 429 -38.37 52.22 -21.87
N GLY A 430 -37.30 52.10 -22.67
CA GLY A 430 -36.57 53.25 -23.23
C GLY A 430 -35.34 53.72 -22.42
N VAL A 431 -35.07 53.13 -21.26
CA VAL A 431 -33.83 53.32 -20.50
C VAL A 431 -32.70 52.45 -21.11
N PRO A 432 -31.41 52.81 -21.01
CA PRO A 432 -30.32 51.95 -21.49
C PRO A 432 -30.11 50.74 -20.58
N CYS A 433 -29.92 49.56 -21.18
CA CYS A 433 -29.70 48.28 -20.49
C CYS A 433 -28.62 48.38 -19.40
N PRO A 434 -28.87 47.95 -18.15
CA PRO A 434 -27.88 47.98 -17.08
C PRO A 434 -26.69 47.03 -17.30
N LEU A 435 -26.81 46.07 -18.24
CA LEU A 435 -25.76 45.10 -18.57
C LEU A 435 -24.85 45.55 -19.72
N CYS A 436 -25.38 46.29 -20.71
CA CYS A 436 -24.64 46.64 -21.92
C CYS A 436 -24.81 48.09 -22.41
N GLY A 437 -25.66 48.89 -21.77
CA GLY A 437 -25.84 50.31 -22.05
C GLY A 437 -26.62 50.66 -23.32
N THR A 438 -27.16 49.68 -24.05
CA THR A 438 -27.96 49.89 -25.26
C THR A 438 -29.42 50.20 -24.89
N ALA A 439 -30.07 51.17 -25.54
CA ALA A 439 -31.49 51.45 -25.33
C ALA A 439 -32.33 50.24 -25.77
N LEU A 440 -33.02 49.63 -24.81
CA LEU A 440 -33.90 48.50 -25.07
C LEU A 440 -35.34 49.02 -25.22
N GLY A 441 -35.95 48.70 -26.36
CA GLY A 441 -37.41 48.79 -26.49
C GLY A 441 -38.07 47.66 -25.70
N GLU A 442 -39.36 47.81 -25.42
CA GLU A 442 -40.18 46.86 -24.64
C GLU A 442 -40.03 45.41 -25.16
N GLU A 443 -40.17 45.19 -26.47
CA GLU A 443 -39.97 43.87 -27.11
C GLU A 443 -38.54 43.33 -26.95
N SER A 444 -37.52 44.19 -26.94
CA SER A 444 -36.13 43.77 -26.80
C SER A 444 -35.76 43.42 -25.37
N LEU A 445 -36.37 44.09 -24.39
CA LEU A 445 -36.23 43.80 -22.97
C LEU A 445 -36.87 42.45 -22.63
N GLU A 446 -38.13 42.25 -23.04
CA GLU A 446 -38.84 40.99 -22.84
C GLU A 446 -38.10 39.81 -23.47
N ARG A 447 -37.53 39.99 -24.68
CA ARG A 447 -36.72 38.95 -25.33
C ARG A 447 -35.45 38.58 -24.56
N ILE A 448 -34.77 39.55 -23.94
CA ILE A 448 -33.55 39.27 -23.14
C ILE A 448 -33.90 38.63 -21.80
N GLN A 449 -34.95 39.11 -21.13
CA GLN A 449 -35.47 38.48 -19.90
C GLN A 449 -35.93 37.05 -20.17
N ALA A 450 -36.65 36.82 -21.28
CA ALA A 450 -37.03 35.49 -21.72
C ALA A 450 -35.78 34.63 -21.97
N GLY A 451 -34.75 35.16 -22.65
CA GLY A 451 -33.49 34.46 -22.89
C GLY A 451 -32.77 34.05 -21.60
N TYR A 452 -32.67 34.93 -20.60
CA TYR A 452 -32.06 34.56 -19.31
C TYR A 452 -32.92 33.59 -18.50
N ARG A 453 -34.25 33.69 -18.57
CA ARG A 453 -35.14 32.69 -17.94
C ARG A 453 -34.97 31.32 -18.60
N GLU A 454 -34.85 31.29 -19.92
CA GLU A 454 -34.61 30.07 -20.70
C GLU A 454 -33.24 29.46 -20.37
N GLU A 455 -32.20 30.28 -20.26
CA GLU A 455 -30.85 29.86 -19.86
C GLU A 455 -30.82 29.32 -18.41
N ILE A 456 -31.53 29.94 -17.47
CA ILE A 456 -31.65 29.46 -16.08
C ILE A 456 -32.38 28.11 -16.03
N GLU A 457 -33.45 27.92 -16.80
CA GLU A 457 -34.17 26.64 -16.86
C GLU A 457 -33.35 25.55 -17.56
N GLU A 458 -32.58 25.88 -18.59
CA GLU A 458 -31.62 24.96 -19.23
C GLU A 458 -30.54 24.52 -18.23
N GLN A 459 -29.94 25.47 -17.51
CA GLN A 459 -28.95 25.18 -16.46
C GLN A 459 -29.52 24.33 -15.33
N ARG A 460 -30.74 24.62 -14.87
CA ARG A 460 -31.46 23.81 -13.86
C ARG A 460 -31.71 22.39 -14.32
N THR A 461 -32.18 22.23 -15.56
CA THR A 461 -32.44 20.92 -16.15
C THR A 461 -31.15 20.11 -16.21
N ARG A 462 -30.07 20.71 -16.71
CA ARG A 462 -28.75 20.09 -16.81
C ARG A 462 -28.17 19.71 -15.44
N PHE A 463 -28.29 20.59 -14.44
CA PHE A 463 -27.89 20.30 -13.06
C PHE A 463 -28.69 19.12 -12.49
N GLY A 464 -30.01 19.09 -12.70
CA GLY A 464 -30.87 17.98 -12.26
C GLY A 464 -30.49 16.64 -12.89
N GLU A 465 -30.25 16.61 -14.20
CA GLU A 465 -29.77 15.44 -14.93
C GLU A 465 -28.41 14.97 -14.41
N GLN A 466 -27.44 15.87 -14.28
CA GLN A 466 -26.10 15.55 -13.77
C GLN A 466 -26.14 15.08 -12.31
N GLN A 467 -26.95 15.70 -11.45
CA GLN A 467 -27.11 15.26 -10.06
C GLN A 467 -27.77 13.88 -9.96
N SER A 468 -28.73 13.57 -10.84
CA SER A 468 -29.31 12.21 -10.93
C SER A 468 -28.25 11.18 -11.35
N ARG A 469 -27.35 11.58 -12.25
CA ARG A 469 -26.24 10.74 -12.72
C ARG A 469 -25.21 10.50 -11.62
N VAL A 470 -24.81 11.53 -10.88
CA VAL A 470 -23.92 11.42 -9.70
C VAL A 470 -24.50 10.41 -8.71
N LYS A 471 -25.77 10.54 -8.32
CA LYS A 471 -26.42 9.59 -7.39
C LYS A 471 -26.38 8.15 -7.90
N THR A 472 -26.53 7.95 -9.21
CA THR A 472 -26.49 6.62 -9.82
C THR A 472 -25.07 6.05 -9.79
N LEU A 473 -24.06 6.86 -10.13
CA LEU A 473 -22.65 6.47 -10.13
C LEU A 473 -22.15 6.19 -8.72
N ASP A 474 -22.49 7.02 -7.73
CA ASP A 474 -22.12 6.81 -6.33
C ASP A 474 -22.72 5.53 -5.76
N LYS A 475 -23.97 5.21 -6.12
CA LYS A 475 -24.59 3.94 -5.73
C LYS A 475 -23.84 2.75 -6.33
N GLN A 476 -23.57 2.79 -7.64
CA GLN A 476 -22.82 1.73 -8.32
C GLN A 476 -21.40 1.57 -7.75
N ALA A 477 -20.74 2.69 -7.42
CA ALA A 477 -19.44 2.71 -6.79
C ALA A 477 -19.49 2.06 -5.39
N GLY A 478 -20.43 2.47 -4.52
CA GLY A 478 -20.57 1.91 -3.18
C GLY A 478 -20.88 0.40 -3.18
N ASP A 479 -21.72 -0.07 -4.10
CA ASP A 479 -22.01 -1.49 -4.27
C ASP A 479 -20.74 -2.29 -4.64
N LEU A 480 -19.91 -1.75 -5.54
CA LEU A 480 -18.63 -2.36 -5.94
C LEU A 480 -17.57 -2.32 -4.83
N GLU A 481 -17.49 -1.23 -4.06
CA GLU A 481 -16.54 -1.09 -2.94
C GLU A 481 -16.80 -2.15 -1.86
N GLY A 482 -18.08 -2.31 -1.47
CA GLY A 482 -18.49 -3.27 -0.46
C GLY A 482 -18.21 -4.72 -0.87
N LEU A 483 -18.47 -5.07 -2.13
CA LEU A 483 -18.19 -6.41 -2.68
C LEU A 483 -16.67 -6.67 -2.78
N ALA A 484 -15.91 -5.72 -3.34
CA ALA A 484 -14.48 -5.91 -3.58
C ALA A 484 -13.66 -5.96 -2.28
N THR A 485 -14.05 -5.20 -1.26
CA THR A 485 -13.35 -5.18 0.04
C THR A 485 -13.53 -6.50 0.80
N LYS A 486 -14.77 -7.02 0.86
CA LYS A 486 -15.07 -8.31 1.49
C LYS A 486 -14.46 -9.49 0.72
N ALA A 487 -14.49 -9.42 -0.62
CA ALA A 487 -13.87 -10.43 -1.47
C ALA A 487 -12.37 -10.52 -1.19
N ARG A 488 -11.64 -9.40 -1.20
CA ARG A 488 -10.18 -9.43 -1.00
C ARG A 488 -9.76 -9.99 0.35
N GLN A 489 -10.40 -9.58 1.45
CA GLN A 489 -10.01 -10.07 2.77
C GLN A 489 -10.13 -11.60 2.88
N THR A 490 -11.20 -12.15 2.31
CA THR A 490 -11.46 -13.60 2.29
C THR A 490 -10.49 -14.32 1.35
N LEU A 491 -10.25 -13.77 0.16
CA LEU A 491 -9.38 -14.37 -0.86
C LEU A 491 -7.90 -14.34 -0.44
N ASP A 492 -7.41 -13.23 0.12
CA ASP A 492 -6.03 -13.09 0.61
C ASP A 492 -5.76 -14.06 1.78
N ALA A 493 -6.73 -14.26 2.67
CA ALA A 493 -6.62 -15.22 3.77
C ALA A 493 -6.59 -16.66 3.25
N GLY A 494 -7.55 -17.04 2.38
CA GLY A 494 -7.61 -18.37 1.80
C GLY A 494 -6.37 -18.72 0.96
N ARG A 495 -5.79 -17.73 0.27
CA ARG A 495 -4.55 -17.93 -0.49
C ARG A 495 -3.37 -18.25 0.42
N ARG A 496 -3.21 -17.51 1.52
CA ARG A 496 -2.12 -17.77 2.49
C ARG A 496 -2.21 -19.18 3.10
N GLU A 497 -3.42 -19.64 3.41
CA GLU A 497 -3.65 -20.99 3.93
C GLU A 497 -3.25 -22.07 2.92
N LEU A 498 -3.67 -21.92 1.66
CA LEU A 498 -3.32 -22.89 0.61
C LEU A 498 -1.84 -22.85 0.22
N ASP A 499 -1.19 -21.68 0.22
CA ASP A 499 0.25 -21.57 -0.02
C ASP A 499 1.05 -22.26 1.12
N ALA A 500 0.61 -22.12 2.37
CA ALA A 500 1.23 -22.81 3.51
C ALA A 500 1.01 -24.34 3.44
N GLU A 501 -0.19 -24.78 3.05
CA GLU A 501 -0.47 -26.20 2.82
C GLU A 501 0.40 -26.76 1.68
N ARG A 502 0.54 -26.02 0.57
CA ARG A 502 1.37 -26.43 -0.56
C ARG A 502 2.83 -26.64 -0.16
N VAL A 503 3.43 -25.69 0.58
CA VAL A 503 4.81 -25.82 1.07
C VAL A 503 4.99 -27.06 1.95
N THR A 504 4.00 -27.34 2.81
CA THR A 504 4.02 -28.52 3.67
C THR A 504 3.93 -29.81 2.86
N LEU A 505 3.08 -29.84 1.84
CA LEU A 505 2.92 -30.99 0.96
C LEU A 505 4.15 -31.22 0.07
N ASP A 506 4.80 -30.16 -0.42
CA ASP A 506 6.04 -30.25 -1.21
C ASP A 506 7.18 -30.86 -0.39
N LEU A 507 7.33 -30.48 0.89
CA LEU A 507 8.31 -31.09 1.79
C LEU A 507 8.04 -32.59 1.97
N ARG A 508 6.78 -32.95 2.21
CA ARG A 508 6.35 -34.35 2.38
C ARG A 508 6.51 -35.15 1.08
N LEU A 509 6.31 -34.53 -0.08
CA LEU A 509 6.52 -35.13 -1.39
C LEU A 509 7.99 -35.49 -1.58
N ASP A 510 8.90 -34.59 -1.24
CA ASP A 510 10.34 -34.84 -1.31
C ASP A 510 10.78 -35.96 -0.37
N GLU A 511 10.26 -35.99 0.87
CA GLU A 511 10.51 -37.08 1.81
C GLU A 511 9.98 -38.43 1.29
N ALA A 512 8.76 -38.46 0.75
CA ALA A 512 8.16 -39.66 0.18
C ALA A 512 8.95 -40.18 -1.05
N ARG A 513 9.44 -39.28 -1.92
CA ARG A 513 10.29 -39.63 -3.07
C ARG A 513 11.64 -40.18 -2.65
N ARG A 514 12.28 -39.57 -1.64
CA ARG A 514 13.53 -40.10 -1.07
C ARG A 514 13.33 -41.48 -0.46
N ALA A 515 12.25 -41.67 0.30
CA ALA A 515 11.91 -42.96 0.86
C ALA A 515 11.69 -44.02 -0.24
N ALA A 516 10.97 -43.67 -1.31
CA ALA A 516 10.78 -44.57 -2.46
C ALA A 516 12.11 -44.97 -3.13
N GLY A 517 13.04 -44.02 -3.31
CA GLY A 517 14.38 -44.32 -3.81
C GLY A 517 15.23 -45.17 -2.86
N GLN A 518 15.13 -44.94 -1.55
CA GLN A 518 15.81 -45.75 -0.53
C GLN A 518 15.26 -47.18 -0.45
N ILE A 519 13.97 -47.39 -0.73
CA ILE A 519 13.37 -48.74 -0.79
C ILE A 519 14.00 -49.56 -1.92
N GLU A 520 14.24 -48.98 -3.09
CA GLU A 520 14.89 -49.70 -4.21
C GLU A 520 16.28 -50.20 -3.82
N GLU A 521 17.09 -49.33 -3.20
CA GLU A 521 18.43 -49.66 -2.74
C GLU A 521 18.40 -50.71 -1.61
N ALA A 522 17.55 -50.52 -0.60
CA ALA A 522 17.42 -51.43 0.52
C ALA A 522 16.91 -52.82 0.08
N ARG A 523 15.98 -52.89 -0.90
CA ARG A 523 15.52 -54.16 -1.48
C ARG A 523 16.64 -54.87 -2.24
N ARG A 524 17.52 -54.14 -2.93
CA ARG A 524 18.69 -54.73 -3.60
C ARG A 524 19.64 -55.36 -2.58
N VAL A 525 19.98 -54.63 -1.52
CA VAL A 525 20.85 -55.12 -0.43
C VAL A 525 20.23 -56.32 0.28
N LEU A 526 18.92 -56.30 0.53
CA LEU A 526 18.20 -57.44 1.11
C LEU A 526 18.28 -58.67 0.20
N ALA A 527 18.00 -58.51 -1.10
CA ALA A 527 18.07 -59.60 -2.07
C ALA A 527 19.49 -60.19 -2.21
N GLU A 528 20.53 -59.35 -2.17
CA GLU A 528 21.93 -59.79 -2.15
C GLU A 528 22.26 -60.60 -0.88
N THR A 529 21.78 -60.14 0.28
CA THR A 529 21.99 -60.81 1.58
C THR A 529 21.26 -62.15 1.65
N GLU A 530 20.01 -62.21 1.19
CA GLU A 530 19.21 -63.43 1.09
C GLU A 530 19.80 -64.44 0.10
N ALA A 531 20.32 -63.96 -1.05
CA ALA A 531 21.03 -64.80 -2.00
C ALA A 531 22.33 -65.38 -1.42
N GLY A 532 23.07 -64.60 -0.63
CA GLY A 532 24.25 -65.06 0.11
C GLY A 532 23.92 -66.14 1.15
N LEU A 533 22.82 -65.96 1.90
CA LEU A 533 22.32 -66.96 2.85
C LEU A 533 21.86 -68.25 2.16
N ALA A 534 21.13 -68.15 1.05
CA ALA A 534 20.60 -69.29 0.30
C ALA A 534 21.69 -70.10 -0.43
N SER A 535 22.73 -69.42 -0.93
CA SER A 535 23.88 -70.06 -1.60
C SER A 535 24.92 -70.61 -0.63
N GLY A 536 24.82 -70.30 0.66
CA GLY A 536 25.82 -70.69 1.68
C GLY A 536 27.13 -69.90 1.57
N ALA A 537 27.16 -68.78 0.85
CA ALA A 537 28.34 -67.97 0.56
C ALA A 537 28.76 -67.08 1.76
N TYR A 538 28.88 -67.67 2.94
CA TYR A 538 29.32 -67.01 4.17
C TYR A 538 30.24 -67.93 4.96
N ALA A 539 31.31 -67.38 5.56
CA ALA A 539 32.32 -68.16 6.28
C ALA A 539 32.85 -69.36 5.46
N VAL A 540 33.12 -69.14 4.17
CA VAL A 540 33.45 -70.19 3.19
C VAL A 540 34.72 -70.95 3.57
N ASP A 541 35.72 -70.23 4.10
CA ASP A 541 37.00 -70.81 4.54
C ASP A 541 36.82 -71.67 5.80
N GLU A 542 36.00 -71.21 6.75
CA GLU A 542 35.67 -71.95 7.97
C GLU A 542 34.77 -73.16 7.69
N GLN A 543 33.83 -73.06 6.74
CA GLN A 543 33.02 -74.18 6.27
C GLN A 543 33.89 -75.26 5.62
N ALA A 544 34.84 -74.88 4.77
CA ALA A 544 35.78 -75.79 4.13
C ALA A 544 36.72 -76.46 5.16
N ALA A 545 37.23 -75.70 6.13
CA ALA A 545 38.06 -76.21 7.22
C ALA A 545 37.30 -77.19 8.13
N ALA A 546 36.06 -76.86 8.51
CA ALA A 546 35.20 -77.73 9.30
C ALA A 546 34.85 -79.02 8.54
N GLN A 547 34.62 -78.94 7.23
CA GLN A 547 34.37 -80.12 6.39
C GLN A 547 35.61 -81.01 6.27
N GLY A 548 36.81 -80.43 6.16
CA GLY A 548 38.08 -81.16 6.17
C GLY A 548 38.38 -81.89 7.50
N LEU A 549 38.08 -81.25 8.62
CA LEU A 549 38.20 -81.87 9.95
C LEU A 549 37.16 -82.98 10.17
N ARG A 550 35.91 -82.79 9.71
CA ARG A 550 34.87 -83.84 9.74
C ARG A 550 35.23 -85.06 8.89
N ALA A 551 35.81 -84.85 7.70
CA ALA A 551 36.30 -85.94 6.86
C ALA A 551 37.48 -86.68 7.53
N SER A 552 38.36 -85.96 8.22
CA SER A 552 39.49 -86.54 8.98
C SER A 552 39.02 -87.36 10.19
N ILE A 553 37.98 -86.90 10.89
CA ILE A 553 37.34 -87.65 12.00
C ILE A 553 36.63 -88.91 11.48
N ALA A 554 35.95 -88.83 10.34
CA ALA A 554 35.28 -89.97 9.72
C ALA A 554 36.26 -91.02 9.16
N ALA A 555 37.44 -90.61 8.70
CA ALA A 555 38.49 -91.50 8.18
C ALA A 555 39.19 -92.35 9.27
N LEU A 556 39.07 -91.98 10.55
CA LEU A 556 39.71 -92.67 11.66
C LEU A 556 39.02 -94.01 12.06
N ALA A 557 37.91 -94.38 11.41
CA ALA A 557 37.18 -95.65 11.61
C ALA A 557 37.08 -96.10 13.08
N PHE A 558 36.74 -95.14 13.95
CA PHE A 558 36.66 -95.33 15.39
C PHE A 558 35.46 -96.23 15.76
N ASP A 559 35.76 -97.44 16.25
CA ASP A 559 34.76 -98.35 16.83
C ASP A 559 34.59 -98.05 18.33
N ALA A 560 33.54 -97.30 18.66
CA ALA A 560 33.23 -96.90 20.03
C ALA A 560 32.94 -98.09 20.96
N HIS A 561 32.51 -99.24 20.43
CA HIS A 561 32.19 -100.42 21.24
C HIS A 561 33.43 -101.21 21.70
N ALA A 562 34.55 -101.13 20.98
CA ALA A 562 35.79 -101.80 21.34
C ALA A 562 36.54 -101.10 22.50
N VAL A 563 36.43 -99.76 22.58
CA VAL A 563 36.95 -98.96 23.70
C VAL A 563 36.08 -99.14 24.94
N GLU A 564 34.75 -99.14 24.79
CA GLU A 564 33.80 -99.39 25.89
C GLU A 564 33.97 -100.78 26.53
N ALA A 565 34.32 -101.81 25.75
CA ALA A 565 34.55 -103.16 26.26
C ALA A 565 35.87 -103.27 27.05
N ALA A 566 36.93 -102.60 26.59
CA ALA A 566 38.21 -102.52 27.28
C ALA A 566 38.12 -101.62 28.53
N GLU A 567 37.30 -100.56 28.48
CA GLU A 567 36.96 -99.72 29.63
C GLU A 567 36.11 -100.47 30.64
N ARG A 568 35.11 -101.27 30.24
CA ARG A 568 34.31 -102.10 31.18
C ARG A 568 35.16 -103.09 31.96
N GLN A 569 36.15 -103.71 31.32
CA GLN A 569 37.00 -104.71 31.94
C GLN A 569 38.02 -104.09 32.94
N VAL A 570 38.45 -102.85 32.66
CA VAL A 570 39.20 -102.03 33.62
C VAL A 570 38.26 -101.46 34.70
N ALA A 571 37.02 -101.12 34.36
CA ALA A 571 35.99 -100.57 35.25
C ALA A 571 35.44 -101.57 36.27
N GLU A 572 35.36 -102.85 35.94
CA GLU A 572 34.96 -103.92 36.87
C GLU A 572 36.04 -104.24 37.92
N LEU A 573 37.31 -103.97 37.60
CA LEU A 573 38.46 -104.18 38.48
C LEU A 573 38.94 -102.89 39.16
N LEU A 574 38.46 -101.72 38.69
CA LEU A 574 38.72 -100.38 39.22
C LEU A 574 38.22 -100.09 40.64
N PRO A 575 37.19 -100.77 41.20
CA PRO A 575 36.79 -100.53 42.58
C PRO A 575 37.84 -100.95 43.61
N TRP A 576 38.89 -101.66 43.18
CA TRP A 576 39.99 -102.17 44.01
C TRP A 576 41.28 -101.37 43.84
#